data_AF-W6I1T1-F1
#
_entry.id   AF-W6I1T1-F1
#
_cell.length_a   1.000
_cell.length_b   1.000
_cell.length_c   1.000
_cell.angle_alpha   90.00
_cell.angle_beta   90.00
_cell.angle_gamma   90.00
#
_symmetry.space_group_name_H-M   'P 1'
#
loop_
_entity.id
_entity.type
_entity.pdbx_description
1 polymer ?
#
loop_
_entity_poly.entity_id
_entity_poly.type
_entity_poly.pdbx_seq_one_letter_code
_entity_poly.pdbx_strand_id
1 'polypeptide(L)'
;AYTYILKPADAGTLITQATSQEVHQLTPFNEMTGAAITEARQKLVLEDAKVVHVTVPEQELKNRGSIQYQFASEILQTPIQLFKTRSPETKIKEVLQHLVQNNQQQVQSDAPSKFLQLTQLLRACTHENIEGIWRQYEKTQLYRRWILDALPAAATPTAFRFISQRIMKRDLTDAEAIQTLVTAMHLVQTNHQIVQMAAELVFDRANLKCPVLRKHAVLAYGSMVNRYCAETLNCREEALKPLHDFANDAISRAHEEETVLALKALGNAGQPSSIKRIQKCLPGFSSGASQLPVKIQVDAVMALRNIAKKEPGKVQELTMQLFMDHQLHSEVRMVASMVLLETRPSMALVATLAEALLKETSLQVASFTYSHMKALTRSTAPENHALSSACNVAVKLLSRKLDRLSYRYSKAMHMDTFKYPLMAGAAANIHIINNAASILPSAVVMKLQAYILAATADPLEIGLHTEGLQEVLMQNHEHIDQMPSAGKIQQIMKMLSGW
;
A
#
# COMPACT_ATOMS: atom_id res chain seq x y z
N ALA A 1 26.74 20.72 19.33
CA ALA A 1 28.02 20.92 20.04
C ALA A 1 27.74 21.30 21.49
N TYR A 2 28.56 20.82 22.42
CA TYR A 2 28.50 21.17 23.84
C TYR A 2 29.86 21.75 24.26
N THR A 3 29.84 22.87 24.97
CA THR A 3 31.03 23.54 25.51
C THR A 3 30.84 23.74 27.00
N TYR A 4 31.86 23.40 27.79
CA TYR A 4 31.82 23.49 29.25
C TYR A 4 32.98 24.33 29.77
N ILE A 5 32.72 25.10 30.82
CA ILE A 5 33.74 25.71 31.68
C ILE A 5 33.73 24.92 32.99
N LEU A 6 34.89 24.39 33.35
CA LEU A 6 35.06 23.44 34.43
C LEU A 6 36.03 24.00 35.47
N LYS A 7 35.75 23.74 36.75
CA LYS A 7 36.64 24.06 37.87
C LYS A 7 36.94 22.80 38.68
N PRO A 8 38.21 22.53 39.03
CA PRO A 8 38.55 21.44 39.94
C PRO A 8 37.93 21.65 41.33
N ALA A 9 37.44 20.58 41.94
CA ALA A 9 36.89 20.56 43.31
C ALA A 9 37.23 19.22 43.99
N ASP A 10 37.13 19.18 45.33
CA ASP A 10 37.55 18.02 46.13
C ASP A 10 36.76 16.74 45.81
N ALA A 11 35.50 16.88 45.36
CA ALA A 11 34.62 15.77 44.99
C ALA A 11 34.61 15.46 43.47
N GLY A 12 35.47 16.11 42.68
CA GLY A 12 35.56 15.92 41.23
C GLY A 12 35.57 17.24 40.46
N THR A 13 34.94 17.26 39.29
CA THR A 13 34.94 18.44 38.41
C THR A 13 33.61 19.18 38.49
N LEU A 14 33.67 20.45 38.88
CA LEU A 14 32.50 21.32 38.95
C LEU A 14 32.26 22.00 37.59
N ILE A 15 31.06 21.86 37.04
CA ILE A 15 30.64 22.61 35.86
C ILE A 15 30.24 24.01 36.32
N THR A 16 31.04 25.03 35.97
CA THR A 16 30.71 26.44 36.26
C THR A 16 29.88 27.07 35.16
N GLN A 17 30.01 26.57 33.92
CA GLN A 17 29.15 26.96 32.81
C GLN A 17 29.04 25.80 31.82
N ALA A 18 27.86 25.64 31.22
CA ALA A 18 27.63 24.77 30.07
C ALA A 18 26.84 25.54 29.01
N THR A 19 27.27 25.42 27.75
CA THR A 19 26.54 25.94 26.59
C THR A 19 26.35 24.83 25.57
N SER A 20 25.15 24.72 25.02
CA SER A 20 24.84 23.80 23.94
C SER A 20 24.30 24.54 22.72
N GLN A 21 24.61 24.00 21.55
CA GLN A 21 24.04 24.42 20.28
C GLN A 21 23.73 23.16 19.47
N GLU A 22 22.46 22.97 19.14
CA GLU A 22 21.96 21.88 18.32
C GLU A 22 21.26 22.47 17.09
N VAL A 23 21.51 21.87 15.93
CA VAL A 23 20.98 22.31 14.64
C VAL A 23 20.34 21.11 13.97
N HIS A 24 19.04 21.19 13.74
CA HIS A 24 18.32 20.25 12.88
C HIS A 24 18.09 20.89 11.53
N GLN A 25 18.57 20.25 10.47
CA GLN A 25 18.40 20.70 9.09
C GLN A 25 17.46 19.76 8.35
N LEU A 26 16.40 20.31 7.76
CA LEU A 26 15.49 19.61 6.87
C LEU A 26 15.61 20.20 5.46
N THR A 27 16.00 19.37 4.49
CA THR A 27 16.10 19.73 3.08
C THR A 27 14.97 19.05 2.30
N PRO A 28 13.83 19.73 2.07
CA PRO A 28 12.74 19.14 1.30
C PRO A 28 13.06 19.05 -0.21
N PHE A 29 14.10 19.75 -0.64
CA PHE A 29 14.59 19.81 -2.01
C PHE A 29 16.09 19.50 -2.02
N ASN A 30 16.76 19.76 -3.14
CA ASN A 30 18.22 19.65 -3.18
C ASN A 30 18.84 20.55 -2.10
N GLU A 31 19.87 20.07 -1.40
CA GLU A 31 20.53 20.83 -0.34
C GLU A 31 21.01 22.21 -0.82
N MET A 32 21.46 22.31 -2.07
CA MET A 32 21.88 23.58 -2.68
C MET A 32 20.75 24.57 -2.93
N THR A 33 19.48 24.13 -2.89
CA THR A 33 18.30 24.98 -3.11
C THR A 33 17.70 25.55 -1.82
N GLY A 34 18.28 25.20 -0.67
CA GLY A 34 17.88 25.73 0.63
C GLY A 34 17.41 24.65 1.61
N ALA A 35 17.41 25.01 2.89
CA ALA A 35 17.01 24.12 3.97
C ALA A 35 16.20 24.89 5.02
N ALA A 36 15.27 24.19 5.66
CA ALA A 36 14.66 24.65 6.90
C ALA A 36 15.57 24.27 8.07
N ILE A 37 15.88 25.22 8.93
CA ILE A 37 16.80 25.02 10.05
C ILE A 37 16.04 25.30 11.36
N THR A 38 16.10 24.35 12.28
CA THR A 38 15.72 24.56 13.67
C THR A 38 16.97 24.55 14.52
N GLU A 39 17.19 25.62 15.27
CA GLU A 39 18.34 25.75 16.16
C GLU A 39 17.88 25.81 17.61
N ALA A 40 18.44 24.95 18.46
CA ALA A 40 18.23 24.93 19.90
C ALA A 40 19.54 25.30 20.60
N ARG A 41 19.46 26.25 21.54
CA ARG A 41 20.60 26.69 22.35
C ARG A 41 20.25 26.66 23.82
N GLN A 42 21.17 26.18 24.65
CA GLN A 42 21.05 26.29 26.10
C GLN A 42 22.32 26.93 26.68
N LYS A 43 22.15 27.71 27.75
CA LYS A 43 23.23 28.26 28.54
C LYS A 43 22.89 28.10 30.01
N LEU A 44 23.71 27.32 30.71
CA LEU A 44 23.63 27.09 32.15
C LEU A 44 24.88 27.70 32.80
N VAL A 45 24.71 28.50 33.84
CA VAL A 45 25.80 29.16 34.57
C VAL A 45 25.60 28.91 36.06
N LEU A 46 26.65 28.49 36.75
CA LEU A 46 26.66 28.38 38.20
C LEU A 46 26.82 29.78 38.80
N GLU A 47 25.79 30.27 39.47
CA GLU A 47 25.80 31.60 40.10
C GLU A 47 26.35 31.56 41.53
N ASP A 48 25.90 30.61 42.35
CA ASP A 48 26.29 30.47 43.75
C ASP A 48 26.10 29.01 44.22
N ALA A 49 26.82 28.61 45.26
CA ALA A 49 26.73 27.29 45.88
C ALA A 49 26.52 27.43 47.40
N LYS A 50 25.36 26.99 47.90
CA LYS A 50 24.98 27.08 49.32
C LYS A 50 24.94 25.70 49.96
N VAL A 51 25.45 25.59 51.17
CA VAL A 51 25.34 24.36 51.98
C VAL A 51 23.91 24.28 52.52
N VAL A 52 23.16 23.28 52.09
CA VAL A 52 21.80 23.01 52.57
C VAL A 52 21.77 21.60 53.18
N HIS A 53 21.39 21.50 54.45
CA HIS A 53 21.06 20.23 55.06
C HIS A 53 19.65 19.83 54.64
N VAL A 54 19.55 19.09 53.54
CA VAL A 54 18.28 18.55 53.05
C VAL A 54 18.01 17.23 53.78
N THR A 55 16.99 17.22 54.63
CA THR A 55 16.33 15.98 55.04
C THR A 55 15.61 15.44 53.81
N VAL A 56 16.15 14.38 53.20
CA VAL A 56 15.52 13.69 52.06
C VAL A 56 14.14 13.22 52.53
N PRO A 57 13.03 13.72 51.98
CA PRO A 57 11.72 13.20 52.31
C PRO A 57 11.70 11.71 51.95
N GLU A 58 11.17 10.85 52.81
CA GLU A 58 10.88 9.43 52.52
C GLU A 58 9.74 9.30 51.47
N GLN A 59 9.72 10.11 50.42
CA GLN A 59 8.90 9.83 49.26
C GLN A 59 9.55 8.70 48.48
N GLU A 60 8.78 7.63 48.23
CA GLU A 60 9.16 6.53 47.36
C GLU A 60 9.79 7.07 46.06
N LEU A 61 11.10 6.84 45.91
CA LEU A 61 11.83 7.21 44.71
C LEU A 61 11.30 6.38 43.53
N LYS A 62 10.45 7.00 42.71
CA LYS A 62 9.92 6.35 41.50
C LYS A 62 10.93 6.45 40.37
N ASN A 63 11.37 5.30 39.85
CA ASN A 63 12.19 5.24 38.64
C ASN A 63 11.42 5.84 37.45
N ARG A 64 12.03 6.80 36.75
CA ARG A 64 11.44 7.51 35.59
C ARG A 64 12.14 7.19 34.26
N GLY A 65 13.01 6.18 34.23
CA GLY A 65 13.74 5.78 33.02
C GLY A 65 15.12 6.43 32.91
N SER A 66 15.66 6.45 31.69
CA SER A 66 16.99 6.99 31.37
C SER A 66 16.93 8.48 31.01
N ILE A 67 18.09 9.08 30.76
CA ILE A 67 18.20 10.48 30.30
C ILE A 67 17.72 10.68 28.86
N GLN A 68 17.53 9.59 28.09
CA GLN A 68 17.00 9.69 26.73
C GLN A 68 15.54 10.15 26.78
N TYR A 69 15.17 11.03 25.85
CA TYR A 69 13.78 11.47 25.74
C TYR A 69 12.85 10.28 25.53
N GLN A 70 11.83 10.16 26.39
CA GLN A 70 10.80 9.15 26.27
C GLN A 70 9.51 9.83 25.84
N PHE A 71 8.99 9.48 24.66
CA PHE A 71 7.69 9.95 24.21
C PHE A 71 6.61 9.53 25.23
N ALA A 72 5.86 10.50 25.74
CA ALA A 72 4.70 10.23 26.58
C ALA A 72 3.51 9.75 25.72
N SER A 73 2.34 9.54 26.35
CA SER A 73 1.08 9.26 25.66
C SER A 73 0.48 10.51 24.97
N GLU A 74 1.34 11.37 24.44
CA GLU A 74 0.97 12.64 23.84
C GLU A 74 0.17 12.42 22.55
N ILE A 75 -0.86 13.23 22.36
CA ILE A 75 -1.60 13.24 21.11
C ILE A 75 -0.70 13.87 20.06
N LEU A 76 -0.31 13.07 19.06
CA LEU A 76 0.39 13.56 17.88
C LEU A 76 -0.52 14.54 17.14
N GLN A 77 -0.34 15.83 17.44
CA GLN A 77 -0.99 16.92 16.72
C GLN A 77 -0.41 17.00 15.31
N THR A 78 -1.18 17.57 14.39
CA THR A 78 -0.64 17.82 13.06
C THR A 78 0.42 18.92 13.15
N PRO A 79 1.60 18.72 12.55
CA PRO A 79 2.72 19.66 12.69
C PRO A 79 2.48 21.02 12.02
N ILE A 80 1.42 21.13 11.20
CA ILE A 80 1.09 22.33 10.43
C ILE A 80 0.23 23.31 11.25
N GLN A 81 -0.66 22.80 12.10
CA GLN A 81 -1.58 23.64 12.88
C GLN A 81 -1.85 23.01 14.25
N LEU A 82 -1.53 23.75 15.31
CA LEU A 82 -1.82 23.33 16.68
C LEU A 82 -3.26 23.67 17.02
N PHE A 83 -4.00 22.69 17.54
CA PHE A 83 -5.39 22.86 17.91
C PHE A 83 -5.57 22.73 19.42
N LYS A 84 -6.38 23.63 20.00
CA LYS A 84 -6.77 23.53 21.42
C LYS A 84 -7.78 22.39 21.58
N THR A 85 -7.36 21.28 22.19
CA THR A 85 -8.19 20.09 22.41
C THR A 85 -9.01 20.10 23.71
N ARG A 86 -8.94 21.17 24.50
CA ARG A 86 -9.80 21.32 25.71
C ARG A 86 -11.29 21.32 25.35
N SER A 87 -12.10 20.60 26.12
CA SER A 87 -13.55 20.43 25.94
C SER A 87 -13.92 19.95 24.53
N PRO A 88 -13.47 18.74 24.13
CA PRO A 88 -13.58 18.30 22.74
C PRO A 88 -15.03 18.18 22.26
N GLU A 89 -15.97 17.73 23.10
CA GLU A 89 -17.38 17.55 22.71
C GLU A 89 -18.04 18.83 22.20
N THR A 90 -17.95 19.92 22.97
CA THR A 90 -18.57 21.21 22.60
C THR A 90 -18.01 21.72 21.28
N LYS A 91 -16.68 21.68 21.11
CA LYS A 91 -16.02 22.13 19.89
C LYS A 91 -16.35 21.24 18.69
N ILE A 92 -16.50 19.94 18.89
CA ILE A 92 -16.90 19.03 17.81
C ILE A 92 -18.29 19.42 17.29
N LYS A 93 -19.24 19.75 18.18
CA LYS A 93 -20.58 20.21 17.77
C LYS A 93 -20.50 21.49 16.92
N GLU A 94 -19.72 22.48 17.35
CA GLU A 94 -19.52 23.73 16.61
C GLU A 94 -18.89 23.50 15.23
N VAL A 95 -17.83 22.68 15.16
CA VAL A 95 -17.12 22.37 13.91
C VAL A 95 -18.00 21.55 12.97
N LEU A 96 -18.74 20.56 13.48
CA LEU A 96 -19.68 19.78 12.67
C LEU A 96 -20.80 20.65 12.12
N GLN A 97 -21.37 21.53 12.94
CA GLN A 97 -22.40 22.47 12.48
C GLN A 97 -21.86 23.34 11.34
N HIS A 98 -20.65 23.88 11.49
CA HIS A 98 -20.00 24.66 10.44
C HIS A 98 -19.76 23.86 9.15
N LEU A 99 -19.22 22.65 9.26
CA LEU A 99 -18.96 21.77 8.11
C LEU A 99 -20.26 21.42 7.38
N VAL A 100 -21.33 21.12 8.11
CA VAL A 100 -22.63 20.79 7.53
C VAL A 100 -23.27 22.02 6.88
N GLN A 101 -23.37 23.15 7.57
CA GLN A 101 -24.12 24.31 7.07
C GLN A 101 -23.46 24.96 5.85
N ASN A 102 -22.12 25.02 5.81
CA ASN A 102 -21.42 25.81 4.81
C ASN A 102 -20.99 25.04 3.56
N ASN A 103 -21.10 23.69 3.54
CA ASN A 103 -20.56 22.85 2.44
C ASN A 103 -21.63 22.04 1.68
N GLN A 104 -22.88 22.51 1.61
CA GLN A 104 -23.96 21.78 0.94
C GLN A 104 -23.92 21.89 -0.59
N GLN A 105 -23.62 23.08 -1.13
CA GLN A 105 -23.62 23.32 -2.57
C GLN A 105 -22.21 23.33 -3.15
N GLN A 106 -21.27 23.97 -2.46
CA GLN A 106 -19.87 24.06 -2.84
C GLN A 106 -19.00 23.90 -1.60
N VAL A 107 -17.82 23.32 -1.79
CA VAL A 107 -16.83 23.17 -0.72
C VAL A 107 -16.20 24.54 -0.44
N GLN A 108 -16.32 25.02 0.79
CA GLN A 108 -15.69 26.25 1.23
C GLN A 108 -14.18 26.09 1.35
N SER A 109 -13.45 27.19 1.16
CA SER A 109 -11.98 27.20 1.22
C SER A 109 -11.43 26.78 2.59
N ASP A 110 -12.18 27.00 3.68
CA ASP A 110 -11.79 26.65 5.04
C ASP A 110 -12.20 25.23 5.46
N ALA A 111 -13.00 24.52 4.66
CA ALA A 111 -13.52 23.20 4.98
C ALA A 111 -12.42 22.16 5.28
N PRO A 112 -11.30 22.10 4.52
CA PRO A 112 -10.19 21.19 4.85
C PRO A 112 -9.56 21.49 6.23
N SER A 113 -9.41 22.77 6.59
CA SER A 113 -8.89 23.17 7.91
C SER A 113 -9.88 22.78 9.03
N LYS A 114 -11.19 23.01 8.83
CA LYS A 114 -12.23 22.60 9.79
C LYS A 114 -12.31 21.07 9.94
N PHE A 115 -12.15 20.32 8.85
CA PHE A 115 -12.08 18.86 8.90
C PHE A 115 -10.83 18.38 9.66
N LEU A 116 -9.69 19.04 9.46
CA LEU A 116 -8.49 18.75 10.24
C LEU A 116 -8.71 19.06 11.73
N GLN A 117 -9.34 20.18 12.06
CA GLN A 117 -9.72 20.52 13.42
C GLN A 117 -10.62 19.45 14.05
N LEU A 118 -11.64 18.99 13.34
CA LEU A 118 -12.53 17.90 13.77
C LEU A 118 -11.73 16.62 14.06
N THR A 119 -10.83 16.25 13.16
CA THR A 119 -9.95 15.08 13.31
C THR A 119 -9.08 15.17 14.58
N GLN A 120 -8.50 16.34 14.86
CA GLN A 120 -7.68 16.55 16.06
C GLN A 120 -8.49 16.53 17.35
N LEU A 121 -9.72 17.03 17.33
CA LEU A 121 -10.62 16.94 18.48
C LEU A 121 -11.02 15.49 18.76
N LEU A 122 -11.32 14.70 17.72
CA LEU A 122 -11.63 13.28 17.84
C LEU A 122 -10.45 12.46 18.35
N ARG A 123 -9.20 12.83 18.03
CA ARG A 123 -8.00 12.22 18.62
C ARG A 123 -7.92 12.38 20.13
N ALA A 124 -8.47 13.48 20.67
CA ALA A 124 -8.50 13.77 22.09
C ALA A 124 -9.71 13.18 22.82
N CYS A 125 -10.67 12.60 22.10
CA CYS A 125 -11.88 12.03 22.70
C CYS A 125 -11.62 10.68 23.36
N THR A 126 -12.28 10.47 24.50
CA THR A 126 -12.49 9.14 25.08
C THR A 126 -13.55 8.37 24.28
N HIS A 127 -13.70 7.07 24.58
CA HIS A 127 -14.72 6.26 23.94
C HIS A 127 -16.13 6.77 24.25
N GLU A 128 -16.36 7.21 25.49
CA GLU A 128 -17.61 7.77 25.99
C GLU A 128 -17.97 9.08 25.27
N ASN A 129 -16.97 9.95 25.03
CA ASN A 129 -17.20 11.18 24.27
C ASN A 129 -17.67 10.86 22.83
N ILE A 130 -17.04 9.89 22.16
CA ILE A 130 -17.41 9.49 20.79
C ILE A 130 -18.83 8.90 20.78
N GLU A 131 -19.17 8.04 21.75
CA GLU A 131 -20.52 7.50 21.95
C GLU A 131 -21.56 8.61 22.13
N GLY A 132 -21.28 9.61 22.97
CA GLY A 132 -22.16 10.75 23.19
C GLY A 132 -22.43 11.56 21.93
N ILE A 133 -21.36 11.86 21.17
CA ILE A 133 -21.46 12.58 19.88
C ILE A 133 -22.26 11.76 18.87
N TRP A 134 -21.99 10.46 18.76
CA TRP A 134 -22.69 9.58 17.83
C TRP A 134 -24.20 9.54 18.10
N ARG A 135 -24.60 9.28 19.35
CA ARG A 135 -26.03 9.20 19.73
C ARG A 135 -26.81 10.48 19.37
N GLN A 136 -26.15 11.63 19.42
CA GLN A 136 -26.76 12.90 19.06
C GLN A 136 -27.05 13.01 17.56
N TYR A 137 -26.23 12.40 16.70
CA TYR A 137 -26.24 12.65 15.25
C TYR A 137 -26.46 11.41 14.37
N GLU A 138 -26.59 10.22 14.94
CA GLU A 138 -26.68 8.95 14.19
C GLU A 138 -27.86 8.89 13.20
N LYS A 139 -28.93 9.66 13.48
CA LYS A 139 -30.13 9.75 12.63
C LYS A 139 -30.13 10.96 11.70
N THR A 140 -29.11 11.83 11.77
CA THR A 140 -29.01 13.05 10.98
C THR A 140 -27.98 12.87 9.87
N GLN A 141 -28.44 12.50 8.68
CA GLN A 141 -27.61 12.00 7.57
C GLN A 141 -26.33 12.80 7.29
N LEU A 142 -26.42 14.13 7.23
CA LEU A 142 -25.26 14.98 6.90
C LEU A 142 -24.22 14.99 8.03
N TYR A 143 -24.65 15.09 9.29
CA TYR A 143 -23.75 15.03 10.44
C TYR A 143 -23.14 13.64 10.59
N ARG A 144 -23.96 12.60 10.45
CA ARG A 144 -23.53 11.20 10.45
C ARG A 144 -22.39 10.96 9.45
N ARG A 145 -22.53 11.46 8.22
CA ARG A 145 -21.50 11.34 7.17
C ARG A 145 -20.18 11.99 7.60
N TRP A 146 -20.19 13.24 8.06
CA TRP A 146 -18.97 13.92 8.52
C TRP A 146 -18.29 13.19 9.69
N ILE A 147 -19.07 12.60 10.60
CA ILE A 147 -18.54 11.80 11.70
C ILE A 147 -17.87 10.52 11.17
N LEU A 148 -18.51 9.80 10.25
CA LEU A 148 -17.97 8.57 9.65
C LEU A 148 -16.74 8.83 8.76
N ASP A 149 -16.64 10.01 8.14
CA ASP A 149 -15.44 10.43 7.39
C ASP A 149 -14.29 10.80 8.35
N ALA A 150 -14.57 11.48 9.47
CA ALA A 150 -13.54 11.97 10.39
C ALA A 150 -13.01 10.93 11.40
N LEU A 151 -13.83 9.96 11.81
CA LEU A 151 -13.43 8.93 12.78
C LEU A 151 -12.24 8.08 12.30
N PRO A 152 -12.22 7.55 11.06
CA PRO A 152 -11.03 6.88 10.51
C PRO A 152 -9.80 7.79 10.46
N ALA A 153 -9.97 9.07 10.09
CA ALA A 153 -8.89 10.04 10.00
C ALA A 153 -8.26 10.39 11.36
N ALA A 154 -9.00 10.22 12.45
CA ALA A 154 -8.48 10.36 13.81
C ALA A 154 -7.33 9.36 14.05
N ALA A 155 -7.37 8.18 13.40
CA ALA A 155 -6.31 7.19 13.42
C ALA A 155 -5.93 6.66 14.82
N THR A 156 -6.86 6.72 15.79
CA THR A 156 -6.62 6.26 17.17
C THR A 156 -7.19 4.87 17.44
N PRO A 157 -6.58 4.10 18.37
CA PRO A 157 -7.14 2.85 18.89
C PRO A 157 -8.61 2.98 19.36
N THR A 158 -8.94 4.10 20.00
CA THR A 158 -10.29 4.40 20.52
C THR A 158 -11.32 4.52 19.39
N ALA A 159 -10.99 5.26 18.33
CA ALA A 159 -11.86 5.42 17.17
C ALA A 159 -12.03 4.11 16.41
N PHE A 160 -10.96 3.33 16.24
CA PHE A 160 -11.01 2.02 15.61
C PHE A 160 -11.95 1.07 16.36
N ARG A 161 -11.80 0.97 17.69
CA ARG A 161 -12.67 0.14 18.55
C ARG A 161 -14.14 0.54 18.42
N PHE A 162 -14.43 1.85 18.42
CA PHE A 162 -15.79 2.35 18.22
C PHE A 162 -16.36 1.92 16.86
N ILE A 163 -15.60 2.08 15.78
CA ILE A 163 -16.01 1.65 14.44
C ILE A 163 -16.29 0.15 14.40
N SER A 164 -15.40 -0.68 14.94
CA SER A 164 -15.58 -2.13 15.01
C SER A 164 -16.86 -2.52 15.72
N GLN A 165 -17.15 -1.91 16.88
CA GLN A 165 -18.37 -2.18 17.64
C GLN A 165 -19.64 -1.80 16.87
N ARG A 166 -19.64 -0.66 16.15
CA ARG A 166 -20.78 -0.24 15.32
C ARG A 166 -21.08 -1.21 14.18
N ILE A 167 -20.03 -1.75 13.56
CA ILE A 167 -20.16 -2.75 12.51
C ILE A 167 -20.72 -4.06 13.07
N MET A 168 -20.20 -4.53 14.20
CA MET A 168 -20.70 -5.75 14.87
C MET A 168 -22.16 -5.62 15.30
N LYS A 169 -22.58 -4.44 15.78
CA LYS A 169 -23.97 -4.13 16.14
C LYS A 169 -24.89 -3.91 14.93
N ARG A 170 -24.33 -3.79 13.73
CA ARG A 170 -25.05 -3.45 12.48
C ARG A 170 -25.70 -2.08 12.51
N ASP A 171 -25.04 -1.14 13.19
CA ASP A 171 -25.48 0.25 13.27
C ASP A 171 -25.15 1.03 11.97
N LEU A 172 -24.35 0.44 11.07
CA LEU A 172 -23.91 1.00 9.79
C LEU A 172 -24.49 0.21 8.61
N THR A 173 -24.79 0.90 7.51
CA THR A 173 -25.06 0.24 6.23
C THR A 173 -23.80 -0.43 5.67
N ASP A 174 -23.94 -1.38 4.75
CA ASP A 174 -22.79 -2.05 4.13
C ASP A 174 -21.83 -1.05 3.45
N ALA A 175 -22.35 -0.02 2.77
CA ALA A 175 -21.53 1.01 2.13
C ALA A 175 -20.76 1.85 3.15
N GLU A 176 -21.44 2.31 4.21
CA GLU A 176 -20.80 3.03 5.32
C GLU A 176 -19.74 2.17 6.01
N ALA A 177 -20.03 0.90 6.26
CA ALA A 177 -19.12 -0.04 6.89
C ALA A 177 -17.87 -0.28 6.03
N ILE A 178 -18.02 -0.48 4.72
CA ILE A 178 -16.90 -0.65 3.79
C ILE A 178 -15.99 0.59 3.83
N GLN A 179 -16.55 1.78 3.60
CA GLN A 179 -15.77 3.01 3.55
C GLN A 179 -15.07 3.29 4.90
N THR A 180 -15.80 3.18 6.00
CA THR A 180 -15.30 3.52 7.34
C THR A 180 -14.25 2.53 7.81
N LEU A 181 -14.52 1.22 7.70
CA LEU A 181 -13.63 0.17 8.20
C LEU A 181 -12.32 0.10 7.41
N VAL A 182 -12.42 0.11 6.08
CA VAL A 182 -11.24 0.04 5.21
C VAL A 182 -10.34 1.25 5.47
N THR A 183 -10.92 2.46 5.53
CA THR A 183 -10.14 3.67 5.82
C THR A 183 -9.53 3.60 7.22
N ALA A 184 -10.27 3.12 8.22
CA ALA A 184 -9.77 3.01 9.58
C ALA A 184 -8.58 2.04 9.69
N MET A 185 -8.65 0.87 9.05
CA MET A 185 -7.53 -0.09 9.00
C MET A 185 -6.29 0.48 8.29
N HIS A 186 -6.49 1.29 7.23
CA HIS A 186 -5.38 1.92 6.52
C HIS A 186 -4.71 3.04 7.30
N LEU A 187 -5.40 3.68 8.27
CA LEU A 187 -4.89 4.87 8.96
C LEU A 187 -4.50 4.62 10.42
N VAL A 188 -5.21 3.75 11.14
CA VAL A 188 -5.06 3.55 12.59
C VAL A 188 -3.61 3.25 12.98
N GLN A 189 -3.14 3.89 14.06
CA GLN A 189 -1.85 3.54 14.64
C GLN A 189 -1.84 2.06 15.07
N THR A 190 -1.01 1.27 14.41
CA THR A 190 -0.98 -0.18 14.58
C THR A 190 -0.16 -0.56 15.82
N ASN A 191 -0.77 -1.35 16.69
CA ASN A 191 -0.09 -2.07 17.76
C ASN A 191 -0.66 -3.50 17.83
N HIS A 192 -0.07 -4.35 18.67
CA HIS A 192 -0.48 -5.74 18.80
C HIS A 192 -1.97 -5.92 19.10
N GLN A 193 -2.52 -5.14 20.04
CA GLN A 193 -3.93 -5.22 20.43
C GLN A 193 -4.88 -4.84 19.28
N ILE A 194 -4.53 -3.81 18.52
CA ILE A 194 -5.35 -3.31 17.41
C ILE A 194 -5.31 -4.26 16.21
N VAL A 195 -4.16 -4.88 15.93
CA VAL A 195 -4.06 -5.94 14.91
C VAL A 195 -4.88 -7.17 15.32
N GLN A 196 -4.81 -7.59 16.58
CA GLN A 196 -5.60 -8.72 17.08
C GLN A 196 -7.11 -8.44 16.97
N MET A 197 -7.56 -7.25 17.40
CA MET A 197 -8.96 -6.83 17.27
C MET A 197 -9.43 -6.83 15.80
N ALA A 198 -8.59 -6.36 14.88
CA ALA A 198 -8.89 -6.40 13.46
C ALA A 198 -8.99 -7.84 12.94
N ALA A 199 -8.11 -8.74 13.39
CA ALA A 199 -8.16 -10.15 13.02
C ALA A 199 -9.47 -10.83 13.46
N GLU A 200 -9.86 -10.63 14.72
CA GLU A 200 -11.10 -11.17 15.30
C GLU A 200 -12.33 -10.64 14.55
N LEU A 201 -12.35 -9.35 14.20
CA LEU A 201 -13.43 -8.76 13.41
C LEU A 201 -13.52 -9.36 12.00
N VAL A 202 -12.38 -9.53 11.32
CA VAL A 202 -12.34 -9.85 9.88
C VAL A 202 -12.49 -11.34 9.59
N PHE A 203 -11.88 -12.20 10.41
CA PHE A 203 -11.78 -13.64 10.12
C PHE A 203 -12.84 -14.47 10.84
N ASP A 204 -13.58 -13.91 11.80
CA ASP A 204 -14.80 -14.52 12.31
C ASP A 204 -15.97 -14.28 11.34
N ARG A 205 -16.48 -15.37 10.76
CA ARG A 205 -17.61 -15.33 9.80
C ARG A 205 -18.90 -14.78 10.41
N ALA A 206 -19.05 -14.79 11.74
CA ALA A 206 -20.22 -14.22 12.42
C ALA A 206 -20.24 -12.69 12.36
N ASN A 207 -19.06 -12.06 12.30
CA ASN A 207 -18.89 -10.62 12.43
C ASN A 207 -19.18 -9.87 11.12
N LEU A 208 -18.68 -10.37 9.97
CA LEU A 208 -18.85 -9.72 8.67
C LEU A 208 -19.68 -10.60 7.71
N LYS A 209 -21.01 -10.45 7.77
CA LYS A 209 -21.93 -11.22 6.91
C LYS A 209 -21.95 -10.77 5.45
N CYS A 210 -21.72 -9.48 5.17
CA CYS A 210 -21.69 -8.97 3.81
C CYS A 210 -20.41 -9.46 3.09
N PRO A 211 -20.52 -10.26 2.01
CA PRO A 211 -19.34 -10.82 1.32
C PRO A 211 -18.42 -9.74 0.75
N VAL A 212 -19.01 -8.63 0.26
CA VAL A 212 -18.26 -7.50 -0.28
C VAL A 212 -17.46 -6.82 0.82
N LEU A 213 -18.07 -6.53 1.98
CA LEU A 213 -17.38 -5.99 3.14
C LEU A 213 -16.23 -6.90 3.60
N ARG A 214 -16.48 -8.21 3.70
CA ARG A 214 -15.46 -9.18 4.09
C ARG A 214 -14.25 -9.16 3.17
N LYS A 215 -14.46 -9.16 1.84
CA LYS A 215 -13.36 -9.08 0.85
C LYS A 215 -12.49 -7.85 1.07
N HIS A 216 -13.11 -6.67 1.18
CA HIS A 216 -12.39 -5.42 1.40
C HIS A 216 -11.65 -5.42 2.74
N ALA A 217 -12.27 -6.00 3.77
CA ALA A 217 -11.69 -6.05 5.10
C ALA A 217 -10.47 -6.98 5.17
N VAL A 218 -10.50 -8.14 4.49
CA VAL A 218 -9.34 -9.05 4.37
C VAL A 218 -8.17 -8.37 3.65
N LEU A 219 -8.43 -7.63 2.56
CA LEU A 219 -7.39 -6.88 1.85
C LEU A 219 -6.79 -5.76 2.72
N ALA A 220 -7.65 -5.01 3.43
CA ALA A 220 -7.23 -3.94 4.33
C ALA A 220 -6.44 -4.48 5.53
N TYR A 221 -6.81 -5.66 6.05
CA TYR A 221 -6.03 -6.35 7.09
C TYR A 221 -4.62 -6.69 6.60
N GLY A 222 -4.47 -7.17 5.36
CA GLY A 222 -3.16 -7.36 4.74
C GLY A 222 -2.30 -6.07 4.76
N SER A 223 -2.87 -4.95 4.32
CA SER A 223 -2.17 -3.64 4.34
C SER A 223 -1.82 -3.19 5.76
N MET A 224 -2.71 -3.44 6.73
CA MET A 224 -2.51 -3.14 8.14
C MET A 224 -1.36 -3.95 8.74
N VAL A 225 -1.24 -5.24 8.39
CA VAL A 225 -0.11 -6.10 8.78
C VAL A 225 1.20 -5.57 8.19
N ASN A 226 1.19 -5.11 6.93
CA ASN A 226 2.37 -4.51 6.32
C ASN A 226 2.90 -3.30 7.12
N ARG A 227 2.00 -2.38 7.47
CA ARG A 227 2.31 -1.22 8.32
C ARG A 227 2.82 -1.62 9.70
N TYR A 228 2.12 -2.54 10.37
CA TYR A 228 2.51 -3.04 11.70
C TYR A 228 3.92 -3.66 11.69
N CYS A 229 4.29 -4.30 10.58
CA CYS A 229 5.58 -4.97 10.41
C CYS A 229 6.60 -4.14 9.60
N ALA A 230 6.39 -2.83 9.43
CA ALA A 230 7.31 -1.98 8.66
C ALA A 230 8.62 -1.69 9.41
N GLU A 231 8.52 -1.43 10.72
CA GLU A 231 9.67 -1.04 11.57
C GLU A 231 10.32 -2.23 12.29
N THR A 232 9.83 -3.45 12.08
CA THR A 232 10.35 -4.66 12.72
C THR A 232 11.02 -5.57 11.69
N LEU A 233 12.22 -6.06 12.03
CA LEU A 233 12.98 -7.03 11.23
C LEU A 233 12.14 -8.30 11.00
N ASN A 234 11.56 -8.84 12.07
CA ASN A 234 10.70 -10.02 12.02
C ASN A 234 9.27 -9.64 12.41
N CYS A 235 8.35 -9.81 11.47
CA CYS A 235 6.92 -9.66 11.71
C CYS A 235 6.44 -10.75 12.67
N ARG A 236 5.66 -10.35 13.68
CA ARG A 236 5.11 -11.29 14.66
C ARG A 236 4.15 -12.29 14.01
N GLU A 237 4.27 -13.56 14.36
CA GLU A 237 3.48 -14.64 13.75
C GLU A 237 1.98 -14.45 13.98
N GLU A 238 1.58 -13.92 15.14
CA GLU A 238 0.17 -13.72 15.49
C GLU A 238 -0.55 -12.77 14.53
N ALA A 239 0.16 -11.79 13.96
CA ALA A 239 -0.41 -10.87 12.98
C ALA A 239 -0.66 -11.56 11.62
N LEU A 240 0.18 -12.52 11.25
CA LEU A 240 0.14 -13.21 9.97
C LEU A 240 -0.69 -14.49 9.99
N LYS A 241 -0.80 -15.12 11.16
CA LYS A 241 -1.52 -16.38 11.36
C LYS A 241 -2.93 -16.37 10.76
N PRO A 242 -3.78 -15.34 10.97
CA PRO A 242 -5.12 -15.30 10.34
C PRO A 242 -5.08 -15.36 8.81
N LEU A 243 -4.12 -14.67 8.18
CA LEU A 243 -3.93 -14.70 6.73
C LEU A 243 -3.39 -16.05 6.24
N HIS A 244 -2.45 -16.64 6.97
CA HIS A 244 -1.90 -17.96 6.63
C HIS A 244 -2.93 -19.07 6.78
N ASP A 245 -3.71 -19.05 7.86
CA ASP A 245 -4.79 -20.00 8.10
C ASP A 245 -5.87 -19.86 7.02
N PHE A 246 -6.28 -18.63 6.69
CA PHE A 246 -7.23 -18.37 5.60
C PHE A 246 -6.72 -18.86 4.24
N ALA A 247 -5.44 -18.61 3.91
CA ALA A 247 -4.84 -19.08 2.67
C ALA A 247 -4.77 -20.61 2.60
N ASN A 248 -4.32 -21.27 3.66
CA ASN A 248 -4.23 -22.73 3.71
C ASN A 248 -5.61 -23.38 3.56
N ASP A 249 -6.61 -22.84 4.25
CA ASP A 249 -8.00 -23.30 4.19
C ASP A 249 -8.58 -23.14 2.78
N ALA A 250 -8.45 -21.95 2.17
CA ALA A 250 -8.93 -21.67 0.81
C ALA A 250 -8.29 -22.60 -0.24
N ILE A 251 -6.97 -22.81 -0.15
CA ILE A 251 -6.23 -23.73 -1.04
C ILE A 251 -6.69 -25.17 -0.83
N SER A 252 -6.84 -25.61 0.42
CA SER A 252 -7.23 -27.00 0.73
C SER A 252 -8.64 -27.35 0.25
N ARG A 253 -9.54 -26.36 0.24
CA ARG A 253 -10.91 -26.50 -0.26
C ARG A 253 -11.03 -26.28 -1.77
N ALA A 254 -9.91 -26.04 -2.48
CA ALA A 254 -9.88 -25.66 -3.88
C ALA A 254 -10.84 -24.50 -4.23
N HIS A 255 -11.03 -23.57 -3.29
CA HIS A 255 -11.95 -22.44 -3.47
C HIS A 255 -11.22 -21.30 -4.18
N GLU A 256 -11.41 -21.19 -5.50
CA GLU A 256 -10.64 -20.27 -6.35
C GLU A 256 -10.72 -18.81 -5.88
N GLU A 257 -11.94 -18.31 -5.62
CA GLU A 257 -12.13 -16.91 -5.22
C GLU A 257 -11.51 -16.57 -3.86
N GLU A 258 -11.65 -17.44 -2.85
CA GLU A 258 -11.00 -17.25 -1.56
C GLU A 258 -9.47 -17.40 -1.67
N THR A 259 -8.99 -18.25 -2.57
CA THR A 259 -7.54 -18.40 -2.84
C THR A 259 -6.96 -17.12 -3.45
N VAL A 260 -7.64 -16.53 -4.43
CA VAL A 260 -7.28 -15.23 -5.01
C VAL A 260 -7.28 -14.13 -3.94
N LEU A 261 -8.34 -14.06 -3.13
CA LEU A 261 -8.43 -13.08 -2.05
C LEU A 261 -7.27 -13.25 -1.05
N ALA A 262 -6.96 -14.48 -0.67
CA ALA A 262 -5.86 -14.78 0.25
C ALA A 262 -4.51 -14.39 -0.33
N LEU A 263 -4.22 -14.71 -1.59
CA LEU A 263 -2.97 -14.33 -2.27
C LEU A 263 -2.82 -12.80 -2.34
N LYS A 264 -3.88 -12.07 -2.69
CA LYS A 264 -3.86 -10.60 -2.71
C LYS A 264 -3.65 -10.01 -1.30
N ALA A 265 -4.27 -10.58 -0.27
CA ALA A 265 -4.07 -10.13 1.11
C ALA A 265 -2.67 -10.43 1.64
N LEU A 266 -2.09 -11.60 1.29
CA LEU A 266 -0.68 -11.91 1.56
C LEU A 266 0.27 -10.97 0.80
N GLY A 267 -0.06 -10.62 -0.43
CA GLY A 267 0.65 -9.63 -1.24
C GLY A 267 0.61 -8.24 -0.61
N ASN A 268 -0.55 -7.80 -0.08
CA ASN A 268 -0.65 -6.56 0.68
C ASN A 268 0.21 -6.62 1.95
N ALA A 269 0.17 -7.74 2.70
CA ALA A 269 0.99 -7.94 3.89
C ALA A 269 2.50 -7.88 3.58
N GLY A 270 2.93 -8.47 2.45
CA GLY A 270 4.29 -8.32 1.93
C GLY A 270 5.38 -8.86 2.86
N GLN A 271 5.09 -9.91 3.63
CA GLN A 271 6.04 -10.47 4.59
C GLN A 271 6.74 -11.73 4.04
N PRO A 272 8.08 -11.86 4.18
CA PRO A 272 8.82 -13.04 3.69
C PRO A 272 8.35 -14.38 4.25
N SER A 273 7.86 -14.42 5.49
CA SER A 273 7.29 -15.63 6.11
C SER A 273 6.04 -16.17 5.38
N SER A 274 5.46 -15.40 4.47
CA SER A 274 4.36 -15.83 3.58
C SER A 274 4.83 -16.57 2.34
N ILE A 275 6.12 -16.53 1.97
CA ILE A 275 6.65 -17.14 0.73
C ILE A 275 6.26 -18.62 0.61
N LYS A 276 6.46 -19.42 1.65
CA LYS A 276 6.13 -20.86 1.62
C LYS A 276 4.65 -21.13 1.34
N ARG A 277 3.75 -20.22 1.73
CA ARG A 277 2.31 -20.34 1.49
C ARG A 277 1.99 -19.95 0.05
N ILE A 278 2.59 -18.88 -0.44
CA ILE A 278 2.47 -18.43 -1.84
C ILE A 278 3.01 -19.50 -2.81
N GLN A 279 4.14 -20.14 -2.48
CA GLN A 279 4.74 -21.22 -3.28
C GLN A 279 3.81 -22.41 -3.51
N LYS A 280 2.80 -22.65 -2.66
CA LYS A 280 1.79 -23.69 -2.89
C LYS A 280 0.97 -23.43 -4.16
N CYS A 281 0.93 -22.19 -4.62
CA CYS A 281 0.22 -21.73 -5.82
C CYS A 281 1.17 -21.37 -6.98
N LEU A 282 2.49 -21.56 -6.82
CA LEU A 282 3.47 -21.29 -7.88
C LEU A 282 3.85 -22.59 -8.60
N PRO A 283 3.64 -22.69 -9.92
CA PRO A 283 4.05 -23.85 -10.71
C PRO A 283 5.54 -24.17 -10.54
N GLY A 284 5.89 -25.45 -10.50
CA GLY A 284 7.28 -25.90 -10.29
C GLY A 284 7.75 -25.89 -8.83
N PHE A 285 6.97 -25.35 -7.89
CA PHE A 285 7.27 -25.35 -6.45
C PHE A 285 6.35 -26.23 -5.61
N SER A 286 5.22 -26.66 -6.17
CA SER A 286 4.25 -27.55 -5.53
C SER A 286 3.62 -28.45 -6.57
N SER A 287 3.43 -29.74 -6.25
CA SER A 287 2.98 -30.78 -7.18
C SER A 287 1.57 -30.53 -7.76
N GLY A 288 0.72 -29.75 -7.08
CA GLY A 288 -0.61 -29.36 -7.55
C GLY A 288 -0.69 -27.97 -8.19
N ALA A 289 0.37 -27.14 -8.09
CA ALA A 289 0.28 -25.74 -8.49
C ALA A 289 0.08 -25.54 -10.01
N SER A 290 0.66 -26.42 -10.83
CA SER A 290 0.52 -26.35 -12.29
C SER A 290 -0.90 -26.66 -12.78
N GLN A 291 -1.74 -27.29 -11.95
CA GLN A 291 -3.14 -27.59 -12.26
C GLN A 291 -4.09 -26.46 -11.86
N LEU A 292 -3.61 -25.48 -11.08
CA LEU A 292 -4.42 -24.34 -10.69
C LEU A 292 -4.69 -23.44 -11.91
N PRO A 293 -5.84 -22.75 -11.96
CA PRO A 293 -6.11 -21.73 -12.99
C PRO A 293 -4.96 -20.73 -13.13
N VAL A 294 -4.68 -20.31 -14.37
CA VAL A 294 -3.60 -19.35 -14.70
C VAL A 294 -3.70 -18.09 -13.86
N LYS A 295 -4.91 -17.57 -13.64
CA LYS A 295 -5.19 -16.42 -12.77
C LYS A 295 -4.64 -16.59 -11.35
N ILE A 296 -4.79 -17.76 -10.74
CA ILE A 296 -4.27 -18.04 -9.40
C ILE A 296 -2.74 -18.06 -9.41
N GLN A 297 -2.14 -18.64 -10.45
CA GLN A 297 -0.68 -18.66 -10.62
C GLN A 297 -0.13 -17.23 -10.78
N VAL A 298 -0.79 -16.39 -11.60
CA VAL A 298 -0.45 -14.98 -11.80
C VAL A 298 -0.58 -14.19 -10.50
N ASP A 299 -1.69 -14.33 -9.77
CA ASP A 299 -1.90 -13.67 -8.48
C ASP A 299 -0.85 -14.12 -7.44
N ALA A 300 -0.39 -15.36 -7.48
CA ALA A 300 0.69 -15.85 -6.63
C ALA A 300 2.03 -15.19 -6.98
N VAL A 301 2.35 -14.98 -8.25
CA VAL A 301 3.55 -14.22 -8.65
C VAL A 301 3.43 -12.75 -8.21
N MET A 302 2.26 -12.13 -8.42
CA MET A 302 2.00 -10.75 -8.01
C MET A 302 2.12 -10.55 -6.49
N ALA A 303 1.75 -11.56 -5.69
CA ALA A 303 1.88 -11.51 -4.23
C ALA A 303 3.34 -11.39 -3.75
N LEU A 304 4.34 -11.67 -4.60
CA LEU A 304 5.76 -11.53 -4.27
C LEU A 304 6.27 -10.08 -4.33
N ARG A 305 5.53 -9.15 -4.97
CA ARG A 305 6.02 -7.79 -5.26
C ARG A 305 6.38 -6.98 -4.01
N ASN A 306 5.51 -6.96 -3.01
CA ASN A 306 5.83 -6.26 -1.75
C ASN A 306 6.86 -7.03 -0.90
N ILE A 307 6.93 -8.36 -1.03
CA ILE A 307 7.96 -9.17 -0.38
C ILE A 307 9.35 -8.81 -0.93
N ALA A 308 9.45 -8.51 -2.23
CA ALA A 308 10.70 -8.13 -2.88
C ALA A 308 11.33 -6.85 -2.30
N LYS A 309 10.56 -6.00 -1.63
CA LYS A 309 11.08 -4.82 -0.91
C LYS A 309 11.89 -5.21 0.34
N LYS A 310 11.67 -6.42 0.89
CA LYS A 310 12.36 -6.96 2.07
C LYS A 310 13.37 -8.05 1.72
N GLU A 311 13.00 -8.97 0.83
CA GLU A 311 13.85 -10.08 0.38
C GLU A 311 13.94 -10.15 -1.16
N PRO A 312 14.60 -9.17 -1.81
CA PRO A 312 14.68 -9.13 -3.28
C PRO A 312 15.36 -10.36 -3.86
N GLY A 313 16.43 -10.86 -3.22
CA GLY A 313 17.18 -12.03 -3.70
C GLY A 313 16.33 -13.30 -3.77
N LYS A 314 15.47 -13.54 -2.77
CA LYS A 314 14.60 -14.73 -2.80
C LYS A 314 13.53 -14.62 -3.88
N VAL A 315 12.95 -13.43 -4.06
CA VAL A 315 11.97 -13.20 -5.13
C VAL A 315 12.61 -13.32 -6.52
N GLN A 316 13.84 -12.84 -6.69
CA GLN A 316 14.63 -13.00 -7.92
C GLN A 316 14.84 -14.47 -8.30
N GLU A 317 15.21 -15.32 -7.34
CA GLU A 317 15.35 -16.77 -7.54
C GLU A 317 14.04 -17.39 -8.05
N LEU A 318 12.93 -17.13 -7.35
CA LEU A 318 11.62 -17.68 -7.70
C LEU A 318 11.14 -17.22 -9.08
N THR A 319 11.23 -15.92 -9.34
CA THR A 319 10.76 -15.32 -10.60
C THR A 319 11.63 -15.72 -11.80
N MET A 320 12.94 -15.88 -11.61
CA MET A 320 13.82 -16.39 -12.67
C MET A 320 13.49 -17.84 -13.03
N GLN A 321 13.25 -18.70 -12.04
CA GLN A 321 12.87 -20.10 -12.30
C GLN A 321 11.54 -20.19 -13.06
N LEU A 322 10.53 -19.41 -12.67
CA LEU A 322 9.25 -19.34 -13.39
C LEU A 322 9.42 -18.81 -14.81
N PHE A 323 10.26 -17.79 -14.99
CA PHE A 323 10.52 -17.23 -16.32
C PHE A 323 11.17 -18.26 -17.25
N MET A 324 12.14 -19.03 -16.77
CA MET A 324 12.91 -19.99 -17.59
C MET A 324 12.15 -21.28 -17.93
N ASP A 325 11.06 -21.60 -17.24
CA ASP A 325 10.26 -22.78 -17.55
C ASP A 325 9.32 -22.53 -18.74
N HIS A 326 9.72 -23.02 -19.91
CA HIS A 326 8.99 -22.85 -21.16
C HIS A 326 7.67 -23.63 -21.22
N GLN A 327 7.41 -24.55 -20.27
CA GLN A 327 6.14 -25.27 -20.18
C GLN A 327 5.05 -24.44 -19.51
N LEU A 328 5.41 -23.35 -18.81
CA LEU A 328 4.45 -22.50 -18.14
C LEU A 328 3.71 -21.59 -19.11
N HIS A 329 2.49 -21.24 -18.74
CA HIS A 329 1.66 -20.31 -19.49
C HIS A 329 2.39 -18.97 -19.70
N SER A 330 2.32 -18.41 -20.91
CA SER A 330 3.08 -17.21 -21.28
C SER A 330 2.81 -16.03 -20.35
N GLU A 331 1.58 -15.88 -19.85
CA GLU A 331 1.23 -14.83 -18.89
C GLU A 331 2.00 -14.94 -17.57
N VAL A 332 2.12 -16.14 -17.00
CA VAL A 332 2.87 -16.37 -15.75
C VAL A 332 4.33 -15.98 -15.93
N ARG A 333 4.93 -16.35 -17.07
CA ARG A 333 6.32 -16.04 -17.41
C ARG A 333 6.54 -14.53 -17.63
N MET A 334 5.61 -13.86 -18.31
CA MET A 334 5.66 -12.39 -18.48
C MET A 334 5.57 -11.67 -17.13
N VAL A 335 4.61 -12.05 -16.29
CA VAL A 335 4.44 -11.48 -14.94
C VAL A 335 5.65 -11.78 -14.06
N ALA A 336 6.24 -12.97 -14.16
CA ALA A 336 7.49 -13.29 -13.46
C ALA A 336 8.64 -12.37 -13.90
N SER A 337 8.81 -12.13 -15.21
CA SER A 337 9.81 -11.18 -15.71
C SER A 337 9.57 -9.74 -15.26
N MET A 338 8.29 -9.33 -15.14
CA MET A 338 7.91 -8.02 -14.61
C MET A 338 8.32 -7.88 -13.14
N VAL A 339 7.92 -8.82 -12.29
CA VAL A 339 8.26 -8.82 -10.86
C VAL A 339 9.78 -8.91 -10.66
N LEU A 340 10.47 -9.71 -11.48
CA LEU A 340 11.94 -9.80 -11.46
C LEU A 340 12.59 -8.43 -11.71
N LEU A 341 12.20 -7.70 -12.76
CA LEU A 341 12.77 -6.40 -13.09
C LEU A 341 12.43 -5.32 -12.04
N GLU A 342 11.24 -5.39 -11.44
CA GLU A 342 10.86 -4.50 -10.32
C GLU A 342 11.75 -4.67 -9.08
N THR A 343 12.42 -5.83 -8.91
CA THR A 343 13.38 -6.05 -7.81
C THR A 343 14.71 -5.30 -8.01
N ARG A 344 14.88 -4.61 -9.14
CA ARG A 344 16.14 -3.95 -9.57
C ARG A 344 17.34 -4.91 -9.54
N PRO A 345 17.29 -5.98 -10.36
CA PRO A 345 18.30 -7.03 -10.37
C PRO A 345 19.68 -6.54 -10.80
N SER A 346 20.72 -7.30 -10.44
CA SER A 346 22.10 -6.99 -10.82
C SER A 346 22.35 -7.15 -12.31
N MET A 347 23.44 -6.55 -12.82
CA MET A 347 23.91 -6.72 -14.20
C MET A 347 24.00 -8.20 -14.61
N ALA A 348 24.55 -9.05 -13.73
CA ALA A 348 24.68 -10.48 -14.00
C ALA A 348 23.32 -11.15 -14.20
N LEU A 349 22.35 -10.86 -13.33
CA LEU A 349 21.03 -11.47 -13.42
C LEU A 349 20.23 -10.96 -14.63
N VAL A 350 20.40 -9.69 -15.00
CA VAL A 350 19.83 -9.12 -16.23
C VAL A 350 20.48 -9.73 -17.49
N ALA A 351 21.78 -10.00 -17.47
CA ALA A 351 22.46 -10.71 -18.56
C ALA A 351 21.92 -12.15 -18.70
N THR A 352 21.75 -12.87 -17.58
CA THR A 352 21.11 -14.19 -17.56
C THR A 352 19.67 -14.15 -18.10
N LEU A 353 18.89 -13.11 -17.75
CA LEU A 353 17.55 -12.91 -18.31
C LEU A 353 17.61 -12.74 -19.84
N ALA A 354 18.57 -11.98 -20.35
CA ALA A 354 18.77 -11.80 -21.78
C ALA A 354 19.19 -13.10 -22.49
N GLU A 355 20.09 -13.89 -21.89
CA GLU A 355 20.49 -15.19 -22.43
C GLU A 355 19.32 -16.19 -22.48
N ALA A 356 18.48 -16.21 -21.44
CA ALA A 356 17.27 -17.00 -21.45
C ALA A 356 16.30 -16.53 -22.56
N LEU A 357 16.18 -15.21 -22.76
CA LEU A 357 15.36 -14.62 -23.82
C LEU A 357 15.84 -14.97 -25.24
N LEU A 358 17.13 -15.25 -25.45
CA LEU A 358 17.65 -15.75 -26.74
C LEU A 358 17.10 -17.14 -27.09
N LYS A 359 16.73 -17.93 -26.08
CA LYS A 359 16.17 -19.28 -26.24
C LYS A 359 14.64 -19.29 -26.18
N GLU A 360 14.02 -18.13 -26.02
CA GLU A 360 12.58 -17.99 -25.89
C GLU A 360 11.86 -18.39 -27.18
N THR A 361 10.81 -19.20 -27.06
CA THR A 361 9.98 -19.66 -28.17
C THR A 361 8.66 -18.88 -28.27
N SER A 362 8.14 -18.37 -27.16
CA SER A 362 6.94 -17.54 -27.13
C SER A 362 7.26 -16.10 -27.52
N LEU A 363 6.80 -15.68 -28.70
CA LEU A 363 6.93 -14.28 -29.13
C LEU A 363 6.20 -13.29 -28.22
N GLN A 364 5.20 -13.73 -27.45
CA GLN A 364 4.55 -12.90 -26.43
C GLN A 364 5.53 -12.57 -25.31
N VAL A 365 6.15 -13.59 -24.72
CA VAL A 365 7.18 -13.43 -23.67
C VAL A 365 8.38 -12.64 -24.21
N ALA A 366 8.86 -13.01 -25.41
CA ALA A 366 9.98 -12.33 -26.06
C ALA A 366 9.73 -10.83 -26.24
N SER A 367 8.57 -10.47 -26.78
CA SER A 367 8.19 -9.06 -26.99
C SER A 367 8.04 -8.30 -25.67
N PHE A 368 7.38 -8.89 -24.68
CA PHE A 368 7.13 -8.26 -23.39
C PHE A 368 8.44 -7.96 -22.65
N THR A 369 9.26 -8.97 -22.44
CA THR A 369 10.50 -8.83 -21.66
C THR A 369 11.51 -7.95 -22.38
N TYR A 370 11.66 -8.07 -23.71
CA TYR A 370 12.52 -7.17 -24.49
C TYR A 370 12.06 -5.71 -24.40
N SER A 371 10.76 -5.44 -24.61
CA SER A 371 10.24 -4.07 -24.54
C SER A 371 10.37 -3.46 -23.15
N HIS A 372 10.19 -4.27 -22.09
CA HIS A 372 10.39 -3.82 -20.71
C HIS A 372 11.84 -3.38 -20.47
N MET A 373 12.81 -4.27 -20.75
CA MET A 373 14.23 -3.93 -20.60
C MET A 373 14.59 -2.71 -21.44
N LYS A 374 14.12 -2.65 -22.69
CA LYS A 374 14.36 -1.51 -23.58
C LYS A 374 13.82 -0.20 -23.01
N ALA A 375 12.59 -0.20 -22.47
CA ALA A 375 12.00 0.99 -21.88
C ALA A 375 12.80 1.46 -20.66
N LEU A 376 13.24 0.54 -19.81
CA LEU A 376 14.06 0.83 -18.63
C LEU A 376 15.43 1.43 -18.98
N THR A 377 16.00 1.15 -20.15
CA THR A 377 17.29 1.78 -20.57
C THR A 377 17.25 3.31 -20.60
N ARG A 378 16.05 3.91 -20.68
CA ARG A 378 15.83 5.35 -20.78
C ARG A 378 15.40 5.99 -19.46
N SER A 379 15.29 5.20 -18.39
CA SER A 379 14.87 5.71 -17.08
C SER A 379 15.88 6.73 -16.55
N THR A 380 15.33 7.85 -16.10
CA THR A 380 16.04 8.99 -15.50
C THR A 380 15.95 9.01 -13.98
N ALA A 381 15.13 8.13 -13.40
CA ALA A 381 15.01 7.97 -11.96
C ALA A 381 16.35 7.48 -11.34
N PRO A 382 16.86 8.15 -10.27
CA PRO A 382 18.14 7.80 -9.67
C PRO A 382 18.24 6.35 -9.20
N GLU A 383 17.16 5.82 -8.60
CA GLU A 383 17.07 4.44 -8.11
C GLU A 383 17.20 3.38 -9.22
N ASN A 384 16.94 3.74 -10.48
CA ASN A 384 16.99 2.81 -11.59
C ASN A 384 18.33 2.85 -12.35
N HIS A 385 19.27 3.75 -12.04
CA HIS A 385 20.51 3.90 -12.82
C HIS A 385 21.28 2.59 -13.06
N ALA A 386 21.42 1.75 -12.03
CA ALA A 386 22.08 0.46 -12.14
C ALA A 386 21.31 -0.50 -13.07
N LEU A 387 19.98 -0.57 -12.91
CA LEU A 387 19.10 -1.37 -13.75
C LEU A 387 19.09 -0.88 -15.21
N SER A 388 19.00 0.43 -15.44
CA SER A 388 19.03 1.03 -16.77
C SER A 388 20.33 0.68 -17.50
N SER A 389 21.46 0.73 -16.79
CA SER A 389 22.77 0.34 -17.32
C SER A 389 22.82 -1.14 -17.67
N ALA A 390 22.28 -2.00 -16.80
CA ALA A 390 22.19 -3.43 -17.05
C ALA A 390 21.31 -3.78 -18.26
N CYS A 391 20.12 -3.20 -18.32
CA CYS A 391 19.21 -3.33 -19.45
C CYS A 391 19.83 -2.82 -20.75
N ASN A 392 20.65 -1.77 -20.72
CA ASN A 392 21.33 -1.23 -21.90
C ASN A 392 22.30 -2.25 -22.51
N VAL A 393 23.06 -2.95 -21.66
CA VAL A 393 23.94 -4.05 -22.08
C VAL A 393 23.12 -5.22 -22.61
N ALA A 394 22.12 -5.69 -21.86
CA ALA A 394 21.27 -6.82 -22.25
C ALA A 394 20.56 -6.61 -23.58
N VAL A 395 19.95 -5.44 -23.81
CA VAL A 395 19.23 -5.13 -25.06
C VAL A 395 20.17 -5.16 -26.28
N LYS A 396 21.46 -4.87 -26.11
CA LYS A 396 22.46 -4.96 -27.19
C LYS A 396 22.83 -6.39 -27.56
N LEU A 397 22.65 -7.35 -26.63
CA LEU A 397 22.86 -8.78 -26.90
C LEU A 397 21.68 -9.40 -27.67
N LEU A 398 20.52 -8.73 -27.67
CA LEU A 398 19.27 -9.24 -28.21
C LEU A 398 19.02 -8.73 -29.64
N SER A 399 18.20 -9.48 -30.39
CA SER A 399 17.86 -9.11 -31.77
C SER A 399 16.94 -7.88 -31.81
N ARG A 400 17.36 -6.84 -32.55
CA ARG A 400 16.52 -5.66 -32.85
C ARG A 400 15.20 -5.99 -33.55
N LYS A 401 15.02 -7.21 -34.07
CA LYS A 401 13.74 -7.66 -34.66
C LYS A 401 12.61 -7.68 -33.62
N LEU A 402 12.92 -7.94 -32.35
CA LEU A 402 11.93 -7.93 -31.25
C LEU A 402 11.27 -6.56 -31.07
N ASP A 403 11.99 -5.50 -31.45
CA ASP A 403 11.49 -4.12 -31.41
C ASP A 403 10.43 -3.83 -32.48
N ARG A 404 10.42 -4.62 -33.56
CA ARG A 404 9.53 -4.45 -34.71
C ARG A 404 8.24 -5.27 -34.57
N LEU A 405 8.10 -6.06 -33.51
CA LEU A 405 6.89 -6.81 -33.22
C LEU A 405 5.73 -5.85 -32.98
N SER A 406 4.61 -6.09 -33.68
CA SER A 406 3.43 -5.21 -33.67
C SER A 406 2.71 -5.21 -32.32
N TYR A 407 1.66 -4.37 -32.21
CA TYR A 407 0.82 -4.25 -31.02
C TYR A 407 0.07 -5.54 -30.63
N ARG A 408 0.00 -6.54 -31.52
CA ARG A 408 -0.60 -7.86 -31.23
C ARG A 408 0.26 -8.68 -30.26
N TYR A 409 1.53 -8.34 -30.12
CA TYR A 409 2.39 -8.93 -29.11
C TYR A 409 2.41 -8.07 -27.85
N SER A 410 2.59 -8.74 -26.72
CA SER A 410 2.67 -8.16 -25.39
C SER A 410 3.78 -7.12 -25.31
N LYS A 411 3.54 -6.03 -24.58
CA LYS A 411 4.47 -4.89 -24.45
C LYS A 411 4.52 -4.40 -23.02
N ALA A 412 5.70 -3.93 -22.62
CA ALA A 412 5.89 -3.13 -21.43
C ALA A 412 6.47 -1.77 -21.83
N MET A 413 5.90 -0.71 -21.26
CA MET A 413 6.32 0.67 -21.47
C MET A 413 6.63 1.30 -20.12
N HIS A 414 7.70 2.09 -20.09
CA HIS A 414 8.12 2.85 -18.92
C HIS A 414 8.46 4.27 -19.37
N MET A 415 7.90 5.24 -18.66
CA MET A 415 8.15 6.66 -18.85
C MET A 415 8.39 7.28 -17.48
N ASP A 416 9.50 7.99 -17.31
CA ASP A 416 9.78 8.70 -16.07
C ASP A 416 10.39 10.08 -16.31
N THR A 417 10.38 10.88 -15.25
CA THR A 417 11.15 12.10 -15.18
C THR A 417 11.58 12.34 -13.74
N PHE A 418 12.81 12.81 -13.56
CA PHE A 418 13.32 13.22 -12.26
C PHE A 418 13.97 14.60 -12.35
N LYS A 419 13.63 15.48 -11.40
CA LYS A 419 14.17 16.84 -11.29
C LYS A 419 15.06 16.94 -10.06
N TYR A 420 16.37 16.89 -10.27
CA TYR A 420 17.37 17.00 -9.20
C TYR A 420 17.19 18.23 -8.29
N PRO A 421 16.88 19.45 -8.77
CA PRO A 421 16.66 20.59 -7.89
C PRO A 421 15.49 20.37 -6.90
N LEU A 422 14.44 19.68 -7.33
CA LEU A 422 13.27 19.37 -6.49
C LEU A 422 13.45 18.07 -5.69
N MET A 423 14.50 17.29 -5.97
CA MET A 423 14.66 15.92 -5.48
C MET A 423 13.37 15.09 -5.64
N ALA A 424 12.66 15.34 -6.74
CA ALA A 424 11.33 14.81 -6.99
C ALA A 424 11.15 14.38 -8.44
N GLY A 425 10.25 13.43 -8.65
CA GLY A 425 9.95 12.89 -9.97
C GLY A 425 8.70 12.03 -9.98
N ALA A 426 8.36 11.54 -11.17
CA ALA A 426 7.25 10.63 -11.36
C ALA A 426 7.57 9.63 -12.47
N ALA A 427 6.95 8.45 -12.39
CA ALA A 427 7.00 7.45 -13.44
C ALA A 427 5.61 6.86 -13.73
N ALA A 428 5.43 6.41 -14.95
CA ALA A 428 4.30 5.62 -15.40
C ALA A 428 4.80 4.33 -16.06
N ASN A 429 4.29 3.20 -15.61
CA ASN A 429 4.52 1.89 -16.22
C ASN A 429 3.20 1.39 -16.82
N ILE A 430 3.25 0.87 -18.04
CA ILE A 430 2.10 0.27 -18.73
C ILE A 430 2.52 -1.11 -19.22
N HIS A 431 1.83 -2.14 -18.74
CA HIS A 431 2.04 -3.53 -19.12
C HIS A 431 0.81 -4.03 -19.87
N ILE A 432 0.99 -4.46 -21.11
CA ILE A 432 -0.04 -5.03 -21.98
C ILE A 432 0.33 -6.49 -22.20
N ILE A 433 -0.51 -7.38 -21.70
CA ILE A 433 -0.37 -8.83 -21.77
C ILE A 433 -1.40 -9.34 -22.77
N ASN A 434 -0.92 -9.85 -23.90
CA ASN A 434 -1.75 -10.43 -24.95
C ASN A 434 -1.60 -11.96 -24.96
N ASN A 435 -2.68 -12.63 -25.39
CA ASN A 435 -2.67 -14.04 -25.70
C ASN A 435 -2.69 -14.23 -27.23
N ALA A 436 -1.94 -15.21 -27.74
CA ALA A 436 -1.96 -15.56 -29.16
C ALA A 436 -3.35 -15.99 -29.66
N ALA A 437 -4.22 -16.49 -28.77
CA ALA A 437 -5.58 -16.90 -29.08
C ALA A 437 -6.62 -15.75 -29.04
N SER A 438 -6.21 -14.53 -28.68
CA SER A 438 -7.13 -13.42 -28.42
C SER A 438 -6.77 -12.14 -29.17
N ILE A 439 -7.79 -11.40 -29.62
CA ILE A 439 -7.66 -10.06 -30.22
C ILE A 439 -7.55 -9.01 -29.11
N LEU A 440 -8.24 -9.23 -27.98
CA LEU A 440 -8.18 -8.36 -26.81
C LEU A 440 -6.98 -8.74 -25.93
N PRO A 441 -6.32 -7.77 -25.28
CA PRO A 441 -5.29 -8.08 -24.29
C PRO A 441 -5.89 -8.88 -23.13
N SER A 442 -5.27 -9.99 -22.74
CA SER A 442 -5.64 -10.75 -21.54
C SER A 442 -5.58 -9.90 -20.28
N ALA A 443 -4.59 -9.01 -20.19
CA ALA A 443 -4.49 -8.04 -19.12
C ALA A 443 -3.82 -6.73 -19.53
N VAL A 444 -4.23 -5.64 -18.89
CA VAL A 444 -3.57 -4.33 -18.95
C VAL A 444 -3.36 -3.81 -17.54
N VAL A 445 -2.11 -3.51 -17.18
CA VAL A 445 -1.75 -2.95 -15.87
C VAL A 445 -1.06 -1.61 -16.08
N MET A 446 -1.59 -0.57 -15.44
CA MET A 446 -1.00 0.77 -15.39
C MET A 446 -0.60 1.09 -13.95
N LYS A 447 0.65 1.49 -13.75
CA LYS A 447 1.20 1.84 -12.43
C LYS A 447 1.81 3.23 -12.47
N LEU A 448 1.40 4.09 -11.54
CA LEU A 448 2.03 5.40 -11.29
C LEU A 448 2.99 5.29 -10.10
N GLN A 449 4.14 5.95 -10.19
CA GLN A 449 5.13 6.05 -9.13
C GLN A 449 5.51 7.51 -8.91
N ALA A 450 5.72 7.89 -7.66
CA ALA A 450 6.18 9.21 -7.26
C ALA A 450 7.49 9.06 -6.47
N TYR A 451 8.47 9.89 -6.83
CA TYR A 451 9.76 10.00 -6.14
C TYR A 451 9.77 11.32 -5.39
N ILE A 452 9.87 11.30 -4.05
CA ILE A 452 9.84 12.50 -3.20
C ILE A 452 10.75 12.26 -2.01
N LEU A 453 11.67 13.19 -1.69
CA LEU A 453 12.54 13.12 -0.50
C LEU A 453 13.32 11.80 -0.37
N ALA A 454 13.84 11.29 -1.49
CA ALA A 454 14.50 9.98 -1.59
C ALA A 454 13.62 8.75 -1.23
N ALA A 455 12.31 8.95 -1.03
CA ALA A 455 11.32 7.90 -0.90
C ALA A 455 10.60 7.67 -2.23
N THR A 456 10.15 6.44 -2.42
CA THR A 456 9.36 6.02 -3.59
C THR A 456 8.00 5.55 -3.12
N ALA A 457 6.96 6.14 -3.66
CA ALA A 457 5.58 5.78 -3.40
C ALA A 457 4.91 5.31 -4.69
N ASP A 458 4.04 4.31 -4.57
CA ASP A 458 3.20 3.83 -5.67
C ASP A 458 1.76 4.32 -5.40
N PRO A 459 1.40 5.57 -5.74
CA PRO A 459 0.12 6.16 -5.34
C PRO A 459 -1.10 5.47 -5.97
N LEU A 460 -0.95 4.88 -7.16
CA LEU A 460 -2.04 4.25 -7.89
C LEU A 460 -1.52 3.16 -8.82
N GLU A 461 -2.18 2.01 -8.79
CA GLU A 461 -2.05 0.95 -9.79
C GLU A 461 -3.45 0.48 -10.18
N ILE A 462 -3.70 0.37 -11.48
CA ILE A 462 -4.96 -0.13 -12.05
C ILE A 462 -4.62 -1.33 -12.92
N GLY A 463 -5.27 -2.46 -12.66
CA GLY A 463 -5.18 -3.67 -13.48
C GLY A 463 -6.55 -4.08 -14.01
N LEU A 464 -6.65 -4.37 -15.29
CA LEU A 464 -7.82 -4.92 -15.95
C LEU A 464 -7.44 -6.28 -16.56
N HIS A 465 -8.21 -7.32 -16.26
CA HIS A 465 -8.11 -8.63 -16.93
C HIS A 465 -9.41 -8.88 -17.69
N THR A 466 -9.32 -9.40 -18.92
CA THR A 466 -10.48 -9.60 -19.80
C THR A 466 -10.69 -11.06 -20.23
N GLU A 467 -10.13 -12.01 -19.49
CA GLU A 467 -10.42 -13.44 -19.70
C GLU A 467 -11.94 -13.69 -19.74
N GLY A 468 -12.41 -14.47 -20.72
CA GLY A 468 -13.85 -14.75 -20.90
C GLY A 468 -14.62 -13.68 -21.68
N LEU A 469 -14.10 -12.46 -21.82
CA LEU A 469 -14.82 -11.36 -22.50
C LEU A 469 -14.85 -11.57 -24.01
N GLN A 470 -13.77 -12.08 -24.60
CA GLN A 470 -13.75 -12.38 -26.03
C GLN A 470 -14.72 -13.50 -26.37
N GLU A 471 -14.78 -14.55 -25.54
CA GLU A 471 -15.68 -15.69 -25.73
C GLU A 471 -17.14 -15.22 -25.76
N VAL A 472 -17.53 -14.32 -24.85
CA VAL A 472 -18.88 -13.71 -24.84
C VAL A 472 -19.12 -12.83 -26.07
N LEU A 473 -18.14 -12.00 -26.47
CA LEU A 473 -18.26 -11.14 -27.65
C LEU A 473 -18.37 -11.94 -28.95
N MET A 474 -17.67 -13.08 -29.06
CA MET A 474 -17.72 -13.97 -30.22
C MET A 474 -19.01 -14.80 -30.26
N GLN A 475 -19.50 -15.31 -29.12
CA GLN A 475 -20.79 -16.01 -29.04
C GLN A 475 -21.97 -15.12 -29.45
N ASN A 476 -21.93 -13.82 -29.11
CA ASN A 476 -22.94 -12.88 -29.55
C ASN A 476 -22.86 -12.55 -31.05
N HIS A 477 -21.69 -12.68 -31.68
CA HIS A 477 -21.55 -12.53 -33.13
C HIS A 477 -22.18 -13.71 -33.89
N GLU A 478 -22.01 -14.95 -33.41
CA GLU A 478 -22.64 -16.13 -34.03
C GLU A 478 -24.18 -16.07 -33.98
N HIS A 479 -24.76 -15.46 -32.94
CA HIS A 479 -26.20 -15.22 -32.87
C HIS A 479 -26.70 -14.13 -33.83
N ILE A 480 -25.86 -13.17 -34.21
CA ILE A 480 -26.19 -12.14 -35.19
C ILE A 480 -26.13 -12.72 -36.61
N ASP A 481 -25.19 -13.62 -36.90
CA ASP A 481 -25.10 -14.31 -38.20
C ASP A 481 -26.22 -15.36 -38.43
N GLN A 482 -26.94 -15.75 -37.37
CA GLN A 482 -28.15 -16.58 -37.46
C GLN A 482 -29.44 -15.78 -37.73
N MET A 483 -29.39 -14.44 -37.71
CA MET A 483 -30.53 -13.65 -38.19
C MET A 483 -30.71 -13.88 -39.69
N PRO A 484 -31.94 -14.18 -40.18
CA PRO A 484 -32.17 -14.31 -41.61
C PRO A 484 -31.73 -13.04 -42.31
N SER A 485 -30.84 -13.17 -43.30
CA SER A 485 -30.43 -12.03 -44.14
C SER A 485 -31.66 -11.22 -44.60
N ALA A 486 -31.50 -9.91 -44.82
CA ALA A 486 -32.60 -9.05 -45.24
C ALA A 486 -33.43 -9.64 -46.41
N GLY A 487 -32.78 -10.37 -47.33
CA GLY A 487 -33.46 -11.09 -48.42
C GLY A 487 -34.35 -12.27 -47.97
N LYS A 488 -33.96 -13.04 -46.95
CA LYS A 488 -34.80 -14.09 -46.34
C LYS A 488 -35.99 -13.51 -45.57
N ILE A 489 -35.79 -12.40 -44.85
CA ILE A 489 -36.89 -11.68 -44.17
C ILE A 489 -37.91 -11.18 -45.19
N GLN A 490 -37.44 -10.65 -46.32
CA GLN A 490 -38.32 -10.16 -47.40
C GLN A 490 -39.09 -11.28 -48.10
N GLN A 491 -38.48 -12.47 -48.25
CA GLN A 491 -39.17 -13.68 -48.74
C GLN A 491 -40.23 -14.20 -47.77
N ILE A 492 -39.93 -14.22 -46.47
CA ILE A 492 -40.90 -14.63 -45.42
C ILE A 492 -42.07 -13.66 -45.37
N MET A 493 -41.82 -12.35 -45.43
CA MET A 493 -42.88 -11.34 -45.49
C MET A 493 -43.74 -11.46 -46.76
N LYS A 494 -43.15 -11.79 -47.91
CA LYS A 494 -43.89 -12.07 -49.14
C LYS A 494 -44.75 -13.34 -49.07
N MET A 495 -44.28 -14.37 -48.37
CA MET A 495 -45.06 -15.61 -48.16
C MET A 495 -46.23 -15.39 -47.18
N LEU A 496 -46.05 -14.52 -46.18
CA LEU A 496 -47.10 -14.18 -45.22
C LEU A 496 -48.12 -13.17 -45.76
N SER A 497 -47.77 -12.35 -46.76
CA SER A 497 -48.69 -11.41 -47.41
C SER A 497 -49.60 -12.06 -48.46
N GLY A 498 -49.56 -13.39 -48.60
CA GLY A 498 -50.36 -14.16 -49.55
C GLY A 498 -51.53 -14.93 -48.93
N TRP A 499 -51.90 -14.62 -47.67
CA TRP A 499 -53.09 -15.15 -46.99
C TRP A 499 -54.07 -14.04 -46.67
#